data_AF-A0A7J7KT06-F1
#
_entry.id   AF-A0A7J7KT06-F1
#
_cell.length_a   1.000
_cell.length_b   1.000
_cell.length_c   1.000
_cell.angle_alpha   90.00
_cell.angle_beta   90.00
_cell.angle_gamma   90.00
#
_symmetry.space_group_name_H-M   'P 1'
#
loop_
_entity.id
_entity.type
_entity.pdbx_description
1 polymer ?
#
loop_
_entity_poly.entity_id
_entity_poly.type
_entity_poly.pdbx_seq_one_letter_code
_entity_poly.pdbx_strand_id
1 'polypeptide(L)'
;MFCLLKPYAMEIEYGENAMKKPVQILNKLTSHRAVAQSYIHGEGPSVDVSNDVLMQHLAFTQKIVRSALADNFDTQQMISALMSLVQVCNRELSKT
;
A
#
# COMPACT_ATOMS: atom_id res chain seq x y z
N MET A 1 7.13 0.07 9.82
CA MET A 1 7.06 1.10 8.74
C MET A 1 8.28 2.00 8.72
N PHE A 2 8.69 2.64 9.83
CA PHE A 2 9.84 3.55 9.86
C PHE A 2 11.15 2.91 9.34
N CYS A 3 11.56 1.77 9.91
CA CYS A 3 12.75 1.06 9.45
C CYS A 3 12.63 0.57 8.00
N LEU A 4 11.44 0.14 7.58
CA LEU A 4 11.19 -0.33 6.21
C LEU A 4 11.28 0.80 5.16
N LEU A 5 11.15 2.06 5.55
CA LEU A 5 11.29 3.18 4.62
C LEU A 5 12.73 3.64 4.45
N LYS A 6 13.67 3.03 5.17
CA LYS A 6 15.08 3.35 5.13
C LYS A 6 15.84 2.14 4.58
N PRO A 7 16.72 2.34 3.58
CA PRO A 7 17.71 1.33 3.21
C PRO A 7 18.42 0.76 4.43
N TYR A 8 18.56 -0.56 4.48
CA TYR A 8 19.13 -1.25 5.64
C TYR A 8 20.59 -0.85 5.94
N ALA A 9 21.32 -0.40 4.91
CA ALA A 9 22.73 -0.03 5.00
C ALA A 9 22.96 1.43 5.43
N MET A 10 21.91 2.21 5.68
CA MET A 10 22.04 3.61 6.10
C MET A 10 21.84 3.79 7.60
N GLU A 11 22.56 4.76 8.15
CA GLU A 11 22.33 5.25 9.50
C GLU A 11 20.94 5.90 9.60
N ILE A 12 20.22 5.60 10.69
CA ILE A 12 18.84 6.03 10.87
C ILE A 12 18.80 7.12 11.94
N GLU A 13 18.56 8.36 11.50
CA GLU A 13 18.23 9.45 12.41
C GLU A 13 16.75 9.37 12.81
N TYR A 14 16.51 9.21 14.11
CA TYR A 14 15.17 9.14 14.70
C TYR A 14 14.73 10.51 15.21
N GLY A 15 13.47 10.86 14.96
CA GLY A 15 12.87 12.10 15.47
C GLY A 15 11.43 12.26 14.99
N GLU A 16 10.70 13.21 15.59
CA GLU A 16 9.27 13.43 15.28
C GLU A 16 9.03 13.66 13.79
N ASN A 17 9.87 14.48 13.16
CA ASN A 17 9.76 14.76 11.72
C ASN A 17 10.03 13.50 10.87
N ALA A 18 10.99 12.66 11.27
CA ALA A 18 11.32 11.42 10.59
C ALA A 18 10.18 10.38 10.71
N MET A 19 9.36 10.46 11.76
CA MET A 19 8.22 9.57 12.00
C MET A 19 6.93 9.95 11.26
N LYS A 20 6.78 11.20 10.81
CA LYS A 20 5.55 11.69 10.13
C LYS A 20 5.15 10.83 8.94
N LYS A 21 6.05 10.63 7.97
CA LYS A 21 5.80 9.83 6.77
C LYS A 21 5.48 8.35 7.08
N PRO A 22 6.26 7.65 7.91
CA PRO A 22 5.91 6.29 8.33
C PRO A 22 4.53 6.15 8.97
N VAL A 23 4.16 7.07 9.85
CA VAL A 23 2.85 7.05 10.52
C VAL A 23 1.74 7.26 9.49
N GLN A 24 1.89 8.24 8.59
CA GLN A 24 0.92 8.48 7.51
C GLN A 24 0.72 7.25 6.61
N ILE A 25 1.80 6.56 6.23
CA ILE A 25 1.72 5.35 5.39
C ILE A 25 1.01 4.24 6.16
N LEU A 26 1.37 4.01 7.42
CA LEU A 26 0.73 2.98 8.24
C LEU A 26 -0.76 3.25 8.42
N ASN A 27 -1.15 4.50 8.69
CA ASN A 27 -2.55 4.89 8.82
C ASN A 27 -3.34 4.66 7.52
N LYS A 28 -2.75 4.96 6.36
CA LYS A 28 -3.37 4.70 5.06
C LYS A 28 -3.60 3.20 4.82
N LEU A 29 -2.63 2.35 5.17
CA LEU A 29 -2.77 0.89 5.06
C LEU A 29 -3.85 0.35 6.00
N THR A 30 -3.88 0.82 7.25
CA THR A 30 -4.91 0.44 8.24
C THR A 30 -6.31 0.88 7.79
N SER A 31 -6.45 2.10 7.27
CA SER A 31 -7.72 2.60 6.74
C SER A 31 -8.17 1.82 5.51
N HIS A 32 -7.27 1.52 4.58
CA HIS A 32 -7.58 0.67 3.42
C HIS A 32 -8.07 -0.71 3.83
N ARG A 33 -7.44 -1.33 4.84
CA ARG A 33 -7.90 -2.62 5.37
C ARG A 33 -9.35 -2.55 5.84
N ALA A 34 -9.75 -1.49 6.53
CA ALA A 34 -11.12 -1.32 6.98
C ALA A 34 -12.09 -1.21 5.78
N VAL A 35 -11.76 -0.41 4.76
CA VAL A 35 -12.55 -0.28 3.53
C VAL A 35 -12.70 -1.62 2.80
N ALA A 36 -11.59 -2.34 2.63
CA ALA A 36 -11.60 -3.65 1.98
C ALA A 36 -12.41 -4.67 2.78
N GLN A 37 -12.33 -4.65 4.11
CA GLN A 37 -13.15 -5.51 4.96
C GLN A 37 -14.64 -5.19 4.81
N SER A 38 -15.05 -3.94 4.91
CA SER A 38 -16.46 -3.59 4.74
C SER A 38 -16.99 -4.01 3.36
N TYR A 39 -16.21 -3.81 2.29
CA TYR A 39 -16.57 -4.31 0.96
C TYR A 39 -16.76 -5.85 0.94
N ILE A 40 -15.81 -6.62 1.50
CA ILE A 40 -15.90 -8.10 1.54
C ILE A 40 -17.12 -8.57 2.33
N HIS A 41 -17.50 -7.87 3.40
CA HIS A 41 -18.67 -8.21 4.21
C HIS A 41 -19.99 -7.66 3.62
N GLY A 42 -19.96 -6.94 2.50
CA GLY A 42 -21.14 -6.31 1.92
C GLY A 42 -21.68 -5.14 2.75
N GLU A 43 -20.85 -4.54 3.60
CA GLU A 43 -21.19 -3.36 4.39
C GLU A 43 -21.02 -2.10 3.52
N GLY A 44 -22.12 -1.37 3.29
CA GLY A 44 -22.11 -0.11 2.54
C GLY A 44 -22.79 -0.21 1.17
N PRO A 45 -22.62 0.81 0.30
CA PRO A 45 -23.23 0.82 -1.02
C PRO A 45 -22.67 -0.31 -1.90
N SER A 46 -23.54 -0.92 -2.70
CA SER A 46 -23.14 -1.91 -3.71
C SER A 46 -22.38 -1.18 -4.82
N VAL A 47 -21.05 -1.27 -4.79
CA VAL A 47 -20.18 -0.70 -5.81
C VAL A 47 -19.95 -1.75 -6.89
N ASP A 48 -20.17 -1.38 -8.16
CA ASP A 48 -19.75 -2.20 -9.29
C ASP A 48 -18.24 -2.09 -9.46
N VAL A 49 -17.52 -3.08 -8.94
CA VAL A 49 -16.06 -3.12 -8.90
C VAL A 49 -15.56 -3.93 -10.08
N SER A 50 -14.69 -3.33 -10.89
CA SER A 50 -14.03 -4.05 -11.99
C SER A 50 -12.98 -5.02 -11.45
N ASN A 51 -13.38 -6.29 -11.27
CA ASN A 51 -12.50 -7.33 -10.75
C ASN A 51 -11.24 -7.52 -11.61
N ASP A 52 -11.37 -7.46 -12.94
CA ASP A 52 -10.23 -7.59 -13.86
C ASP A 52 -9.18 -6.51 -13.64
N VAL A 53 -9.61 -5.27 -13.43
CA VAL A 53 -8.72 -4.13 -13.13
C VAL A 53 -7.99 -4.36 -11.81
N LEU A 54 -8.71 -4.76 -10.75
CA LEU A 54 -8.08 -5.05 -9.45
C LEU A 54 -7.06 -6.19 -9.54
N MET A 55 -7.40 -7.28 -10.22
CA MET A 55 -6.50 -8.42 -10.39
C MET A 55 -5.27 -8.08 -11.23
N GLN A 56 -5.44 -7.26 -12.29
CA GLN A 56 -4.33 -6.78 -13.10
C GLN A 56 -3.37 -5.91 -12.27
N HIS A 57 -3.90 -4.95 -11.50
CA HIS A 57 -3.08 -4.11 -10.63
C HIS A 57 -2.38 -4.92 -9.54
N LEU A 58 -3.05 -5.91 -8.95
CA LEU A 58 -2.44 -6.82 -7.98
C LEU A 58 -1.27 -7.59 -8.59
N ALA A 59 -1.47 -8.21 -9.76
CA ALA A 59 -0.44 -8.98 -10.45
C ALA A 59 0.77 -8.10 -10.83
N PHE A 60 0.51 -6.87 -11.30
CA PHE A 60 1.55 -5.91 -11.61
C PHE A 60 2.34 -5.49 -10.36
N THR A 61 1.65 -5.14 -9.27
CA THR A 61 2.29 -4.77 -8.01
C THR A 61 3.11 -5.93 -7.43
N GLN A 62 2.63 -7.17 -7.52
CA GLN A 62 3.40 -8.35 -7.08
C GLN A 62 4.73 -8.49 -7.85
N LYS A 63 4.73 -8.23 -9.16
CA LYS A 63 5.97 -8.25 -9.96
C LYS A 63 6.95 -7.18 -9.49
N ILE A 64 6.48 -5.95 -9.27
CA ILE A 64 7.33 -4.86 -8.77
C ILE A 64 7.88 -5.20 -7.38
N VAL A 65 7.04 -5.66 -6.46
CA VAL A 65 7.46 -6.04 -5.10
C VAL A 65 8.54 -7.11 -5.14
N ARG A 66 8.38 -8.16 -5.97
CA ARG A 66 9.40 -9.21 -6.12
C ARG A 66 10.70 -8.66 -6.69
N SER A 67 10.62 -7.79 -7.70
CA SER A 67 11.80 -7.16 -8.31
C SER A 67 12.53 -6.27 -7.31
N ALA A 68 11.80 -5.41 -6.59
CA ALA A 68 12.35 -4.48 -5.61
C ALA A 68 13.04 -5.22 -4.45
N LEU A 69 12.43 -6.31 -3.98
CA LEU A 69 13.03 -7.12 -2.92
C LEU A 69 14.26 -7.90 -3.38
N ALA A 70 14.32 -8.30 -4.65
CA ALA A 70 15.50 -8.94 -5.24
C ALA A 70 16.64 -7.93 -5.51
N ASP A 71 16.32 -6.66 -5.75
CA ASP A 71 17.28 -5.58 -5.95
C ASP A 71 17.64 -4.91 -4.63
N ASN A 72 18.64 -5.48 -3.93
CA ASN A 72 19.20 -4.93 -2.69
C ASN A 72 18.18 -4.62 -1.58
N PHE A 73 17.08 -5.38 -1.52
CA PHE A 73 15.96 -5.12 -0.61
C PHE A 73 15.47 -3.67 -0.70
N ASP A 74 15.19 -3.17 -1.91
CA ASP A 74 14.59 -1.84 -2.11
C ASP A 74 13.16 -1.79 -1.57
N THR A 75 13.07 -1.61 -0.25
CA THR A 75 11.83 -1.50 0.48
C THR A 75 11.11 -0.18 0.19
N GLN A 76 11.80 0.85 -0.32
CA GLN A 76 11.16 2.10 -0.71
C GLN A 76 10.33 1.91 -1.98
N GLN A 77 10.88 1.26 -3.00
CA GLN A 77 10.15 0.92 -4.23
C GLN A 77 8.99 -0.05 -3.93
N MET A 78 9.24 -1.06 -3.08
CA MET A 78 8.19 -1.97 -2.62
C MET A 78 7.01 -1.21 -1.97
N ILE A 79 7.28 -0.33 -1.01
CA ILE A 79 6.22 0.43 -0.32
C ILE A 79 5.50 1.37 -1.30
N SER A 80 6.22 2.00 -2.23
CA SER A 80 5.62 2.84 -3.26
C SER A 80 4.60 2.06 -4.09
N ALA A 81 4.97 0.86 -4.58
CA ALA A 81 4.09 0.00 -5.36
C ALA A 81 2.85 -0.47 -4.57
N LEU A 82 3.02 -0.79 -3.29
CA LEU A 82 1.89 -1.12 -2.41
C LEU A 82 0.95 0.07 -2.21
N MET A 83 1.49 1.27 -2.00
CA MET A 83 0.67 2.48 -1.83
C MET A 83 -0.09 2.85 -3.11
N SER A 84 0.50 2.64 -4.29
CA SER A 84 -0.20 2.79 -5.56
C SER A 84 -1.35 1.79 -5.70
N LEU A 85 -1.15 0.53 -5.31
CA LEU A 85 -2.23 -0.47 -5.31
C LEU A 85 -3.36 -0.06 -4.37
N VAL A 86 -3.04 0.36 -3.14
CA VAL A 86 -4.03 0.87 -2.16
C VAL A 86 -4.82 2.04 -2.72
N GLN A 87 -4.17 2.97 -3.43
CA GLN A 87 -4.85 4.11 -4.04
C GLN A 87 -5.83 3.67 -5.13
N VAL A 88 -5.44 2.72 -5.99
CA VAL A 88 -6.33 2.16 -7.01
C VAL A 88 -7.50 1.43 -6.36
N CYS A 89 -7.24 0.54 -5.40
CA CYS A 89 -8.29 -0.21 -4.71
C CYS A 89 -9.26 0.73 -4.00
N ASN A 90 -8.77 1.72 -3.25
CA ASN A 90 -9.64 2.69 -2.59
C ASN A 90 -10.49 3.45 -3.60
N ARG A 91 -9.92 3.86 -4.74
CA ARG A 91 -10.68 4.53 -5.80
C ARG A 91 -11.78 3.63 -6.34
N GLU A 92 -11.51 2.36 -6.60
CA GLU A 92 -12.50 1.41 -7.11
C GLU A 92 -13.59 1.11 -6.07
N LEU A 93 -13.22 0.93 -4.80
CA LEU A 93 -14.14 0.61 -3.70
C LEU A 93 -14.93 1.82 -3.19
N SER A 94 -14.50 3.04 -3.50
CA SER A 94 -15.21 4.27 -3.13
C SER A 94 -15.98 4.89 -4.30
N LYS A 95 -16.09 4.22 -5.46
CA LYS A 95 -16.95 4.67 -6.57
C LYS A 95 -18.39 4.68 -6.06
N THR A 96 -18.87 5.85 -5.68
CA THR A 96 -20.26 6.13 -5.34
C THR A 96 -20.83 7.01 -6.43
#